data_AF-I1J4I0-F1
#
_entry.id   AF-I1J4I0-F1
#
_cell.length_a   1.000
_cell.length_b   1.000
_cell.length_c   1.000
_cell.angle_alpha   90.00
_cell.angle_beta   90.00
_cell.angle_gamma   90.00
#
_symmetry.space_group_name_H-M   'P 1'
#
loop_
_entity.id
_entity.type
_entity.pdbx_description
1 polymer ?
#
loop_
_entity_poly.entity_id
_entity_poly.type
_entity_poly.pdbx_seq_one_letter_code
_entity_poly.pdbx_strand_id
1 'polypeptide(L)'
;MAQTYLLFLLPDLLINSFLHPIRVYLRAQNVTHPVTLASLAGTLLHVAFNLALVERGLGGVAAAAAASSFSILCLLVLYLWISGVHLATWTAPSRECLTCWEPLIRLAAPSCVSVCLEWWWYEIMILLCGLLVDPTASVAAMGILIQTTSLIYVFPSSLGLAVSTRVGNELGANRGRRARMSAVVAVFFAAVMGFSAVVFATAMRRRWGRMFTGDEGILRLTGAALPILGLCELGNCPQTVGCGVVRGTARPNVAANVNLGAFYLVGMPVAVGLAFWLEVGFCGLWLGLLSAQVCCAGLMLYMIGTTDWEYQACRAQLLTALDEGSDGHKQPLIATLDNNNYS
;
A
#
# COMPACT_ATOMS: atom_id res chain seq x y z
N MET A 1 -0.01 -11.58 25.64
CA MET A 1 0.43 -12.20 24.36
C MET A 1 0.75 -11.15 23.30
N ALA A 2 -0.18 -10.29 22.90
CA ALA A 2 0.07 -9.26 21.87
C ALA A 2 1.25 -8.32 22.20
N GLN A 3 1.32 -7.79 23.42
CA GLN A 3 2.44 -6.95 23.86
C GLN A 3 3.80 -7.65 23.70
N THR A 4 3.89 -8.92 24.12
CA THR A 4 5.11 -9.72 23.97
C THR A 4 5.50 -9.82 22.50
N TYR A 5 4.55 -10.19 21.62
CA TYR A 5 4.79 -10.29 20.19
C TYR A 5 5.29 -8.96 19.59
N LEU A 6 4.67 -7.83 19.94
CA LEU A 6 5.08 -6.50 19.47
C LEU A 6 6.51 -6.14 19.88
N LEU A 7 6.92 -6.47 21.11
CA LEU A 7 8.29 -6.25 21.57
C LEU A 7 9.30 -7.06 20.75
N PHE A 8 8.98 -8.31 20.43
CA PHE A 8 9.84 -9.15 19.58
C PHE A 8 9.86 -8.72 18.10
N LEU A 9 8.90 -7.91 17.64
CA LEU A 9 8.87 -7.35 16.29
C LEU A 9 9.71 -6.06 16.12
N LEU A 10 10.10 -5.40 17.21
CA LEU A 10 10.88 -4.14 17.13
C LEU A 10 12.16 -4.25 16.28
N PRO A 11 12.96 -5.34 16.36
CA PRO A 11 14.13 -5.49 15.48
C PRO A 11 13.75 -5.52 13.99
N ASP A 12 12.64 -6.18 13.64
CA ASP A 12 12.17 -6.24 12.25
C ASP A 12 11.77 -4.85 11.74
N LEU A 13 11.11 -4.04 12.58
CA LEU A 13 10.77 -2.65 12.24
C LEU A 13 12.02 -1.82 11.94
N LEU A 14 13.06 -1.95 12.79
CA LEU A 14 14.33 -1.25 12.59
C LEU A 14 14.99 -1.68 11.27
N ILE A 15 15.04 -2.98 10.99
CA ILE A 15 15.60 -3.53 9.73
C ILE A 15 14.83 -2.98 8.52
N ASN A 16 13.50 -2.95 8.59
CA ASN A 16 12.66 -2.43 7.52
C ASN A 16 12.90 -0.93 7.24
N SER A 17 13.32 -0.16 8.26
CA SER A 17 13.67 1.25 8.08
C SER A 17 14.89 1.47 7.17
N PHE A 18 15.80 0.49 7.08
CA PHE A 18 16.91 0.48 6.11
C PHE A 18 16.53 -0.22 4.80
N LEU A 19 15.79 -1.32 4.90
CA LEU A 19 15.45 -2.17 3.75
C LEU A 19 14.54 -1.45 2.74
N HIS A 20 13.51 -0.74 3.20
CA HIS A 20 12.56 -0.06 2.32
C HIS A 20 13.22 1.05 1.48
N PRO A 21 14.02 1.98 2.05
CA PRO A 21 14.76 2.95 1.25
C PRO A 21 15.66 2.33 0.19
N ILE A 22 16.41 1.27 0.52
CA ILE A 22 17.28 0.58 -0.46
C ILE A 22 16.45 -0.02 -1.61
N ARG A 23 15.32 -0.67 -1.28
CA ARG A 23 14.39 -1.20 -2.30
C ARG A 23 13.81 -0.09 -3.18
N VAL A 24 13.46 1.05 -2.61
CA VAL A 24 12.95 2.20 -3.36
C VAL A 24 14.05 2.77 -4.26
N TYR A 25 15.26 2.97 -3.74
CA TYR A 25 16.42 3.48 -4.45
C TYR A 25 16.80 2.62 -5.66
N LEU A 26 16.87 1.30 -5.49
CA LEU A 26 17.16 0.36 -6.59
C LEU A 26 16.03 0.36 -7.64
N ARG A 27 14.77 0.32 -7.20
CA ARG A 27 13.61 0.33 -8.11
C ARG A 27 13.50 1.63 -8.90
N ALA A 28 13.74 2.78 -8.28
CA ALA A 28 13.70 4.09 -8.94
C ALA A 28 14.63 4.12 -10.17
N GLN A 29 15.79 3.45 -10.07
CA GLN A 29 16.77 3.30 -11.15
C GLN A 29 16.48 2.14 -12.11
N ASN A 30 15.30 1.51 -12.02
CA ASN A 30 14.93 0.29 -12.76
C ASN A 30 15.82 -0.94 -12.48
N VAL A 31 16.56 -0.95 -11.36
CA VAL A 31 17.37 -2.09 -10.91
C VAL A 31 16.51 -3.00 -10.04
N THR A 32 15.64 -3.81 -10.65
CA THR A 32 14.64 -4.62 -9.94
C THR A 32 15.08 -6.06 -9.68
N HIS A 33 15.88 -6.67 -10.57
CA HIS A 33 16.30 -8.07 -10.46
C HIS A 33 16.95 -8.43 -9.11
N PRO A 34 17.88 -7.62 -8.55
CA PRO A 34 18.49 -7.92 -7.25
C PRO A 34 17.47 -7.88 -6.12
N VAL A 35 16.50 -6.96 -6.18
CA VAL A 35 15.39 -6.89 -5.22
C VAL A 35 14.54 -8.14 -5.27
N THR A 36 14.24 -8.64 -6.47
CA THR A 36 13.48 -9.88 -6.68
C THR A 36 14.24 -11.10 -6.16
N LEU A 37 15.52 -11.24 -6.52
CA LEU A 37 16.35 -12.38 -6.10
C LEU A 37 16.57 -12.38 -4.58
N ALA A 38 16.87 -11.22 -3.99
CA ALA A 38 17.01 -11.09 -2.55
C ALA A 38 15.70 -11.40 -1.81
N SER A 39 14.57 -10.95 -2.35
CA SER A 39 13.25 -11.26 -1.76
C SER A 39 12.92 -12.75 -1.88
N LEU A 40 13.21 -13.40 -3.01
CA LEU A 40 13.04 -14.84 -3.19
C LEU A 40 13.89 -15.64 -2.19
N ALA A 41 15.17 -15.29 -2.07
CA ALA A 41 16.06 -15.91 -1.08
C ALA A 41 15.55 -15.67 0.35
N GLY A 42 15.13 -14.44 0.67
CA GLY A 42 14.53 -14.10 1.95
C GLY A 42 13.26 -14.89 2.26
N THR A 43 12.39 -15.13 1.27
CA THR A 43 11.19 -15.97 1.45
C THR A 43 11.55 -17.43 1.72
N LEU A 44 12.52 -17.99 1.01
CA LEU A 44 12.98 -19.36 1.27
C LEU A 44 13.60 -19.49 2.67
N LEU A 45 14.41 -18.52 3.07
CA LEU A 45 14.97 -18.43 4.41
C LEU A 45 13.88 -18.23 5.47
N HIS A 46 12.81 -17.48 5.16
CA HIS A 46 11.68 -17.30 6.05
C HIS A 46 11.00 -18.62 6.40
N VAL A 47 10.81 -19.51 5.43
CA VAL A 47 10.28 -20.85 5.69
C VAL A 47 11.23 -21.62 6.62
N ALA A 48 12.53 -21.62 6.33
CA ALA A 48 13.52 -22.31 7.16
C ALA A 48 13.57 -21.77 8.60
N PHE A 49 13.55 -20.44 8.77
CA PHE A 49 13.55 -19.81 10.09
C PHE A 49 12.27 -20.06 10.86
N ASN A 50 11.10 -20.05 10.20
CA ASN A 50 9.85 -20.41 10.88
C ASN A 50 9.89 -21.86 11.36
N LEU A 51 10.33 -22.81 10.52
CA LEU A 51 10.44 -24.22 10.93
C LEU A 51 11.38 -24.39 12.13
N ALA A 52 12.47 -23.62 12.21
CA ALA A 52 13.43 -23.70 13.30
C ALA A 52 13.01 -22.97 14.59
N LEU A 53 12.16 -21.94 14.50
CA LEU A 53 11.90 -21.00 15.60
C LEU A 53 10.44 -20.99 16.08
N VAL A 54 9.47 -21.48 15.31
CA VAL A 54 8.03 -21.39 15.66
C VAL A 54 7.71 -22.08 16.99
N GLU A 55 8.41 -23.17 17.32
CA GLU A 55 8.25 -23.90 18.59
C GLU A 55 8.65 -23.07 19.82
N ARG A 56 9.41 -21.98 19.63
CA ARG A 56 9.74 -21.00 20.68
C ARG A 56 8.59 -20.00 20.94
N GLY A 57 7.41 -20.25 20.38
CA GLY A 57 6.22 -19.43 20.53
C GLY A 57 6.29 -18.12 19.74
N LEU A 58 5.52 -17.12 20.19
CA LEU A 58 5.34 -15.84 19.49
C LEU A 58 6.66 -15.09 19.25
N GLY A 59 7.60 -15.16 20.21
CA GLY A 59 8.92 -14.55 20.05
C GLY A 59 9.74 -15.24 18.95
N GLY A 60 9.58 -16.54 18.78
CA GLY A 60 10.21 -17.31 17.70
C GLY A 60 9.70 -16.94 16.31
N VAL A 61 8.38 -16.77 16.16
CA VAL A 61 7.75 -16.31 14.90
C VAL A 61 8.24 -14.90 14.54
N ALA A 62 8.25 -13.98 15.49
CA ALA A 62 8.76 -12.63 15.28
C ALA A 62 10.27 -12.61 14.95
N ALA A 63 11.07 -13.45 15.63
CA ALA A 63 12.49 -13.60 15.31
C ALA A 63 12.72 -14.18 13.91
N ALA A 64 11.89 -15.12 13.45
CA ALA A 64 11.97 -15.65 12.10
C ALA A 64 11.70 -14.57 11.04
N ALA A 65 10.69 -13.71 11.27
CA ALA A 65 10.42 -12.55 10.43
C ALA A 65 11.63 -11.60 10.37
N ALA A 66 12.14 -11.18 11.53
CA ALA A 66 13.31 -10.30 11.63
C ALA A 66 14.55 -10.88 10.92
N ALA A 67 14.85 -12.16 11.13
CA ALA A 67 15.98 -12.84 10.49
C ALA A 67 15.83 -12.89 8.96
N SER A 68 14.61 -13.04 8.46
CA SER A 68 14.31 -13.03 7.03
C SER A 68 14.53 -11.65 6.42
N SER A 69 13.97 -10.61 7.03
CA SER A 69 14.17 -9.22 6.61
C SER A 69 15.64 -8.82 6.65
N PHE A 70 16.36 -9.23 7.69
CA PHE A 70 17.80 -8.98 7.83
C PHE A 70 18.58 -9.66 6.72
N SER A 71 18.25 -10.91 6.37
CA SER A 71 18.88 -11.64 5.27
C SER A 71 18.69 -10.90 3.93
N ILE A 72 17.50 -10.38 3.66
CA ILE A 72 17.24 -9.58 2.45
C ILE A 72 18.08 -8.29 2.47
N LEU A 73 18.14 -7.60 3.62
CA LEU A 73 18.95 -6.39 3.77
C LEU A 73 20.43 -6.68 3.47
N CYS A 74 21.00 -7.73 4.06
CA CYS A 74 22.38 -8.13 3.80
C CYS A 74 22.63 -8.42 2.32
N LEU A 75 21.74 -9.15 1.65
CA LEU A 75 21.86 -9.46 0.23
C LEU A 75 21.82 -8.21 -0.65
N LEU A 76 20.97 -7.23 -0.32
CA LEU A 76 20.88 -5.98 -1.07
C LEU A 76 22.07 -5.05 -0.81
N VAL A 77 22.54 -4.96 0.42
CA VAL A 77 23.76 -4.21 0.75
C VAL A 77 24.96 -4.84 0.04
N LEU A 78 25.11 -6.17 0.08
CA LEU A 78 26.16 -6.88 -0.64
C LEU A 78 26.09 -6.60 -2.15
N TYR A 79 24.90 -6.64 -2.75
CA TYR A 79 24.71 -6.29 -4.16
C TYR A 79 25.13 -4.85 -4.46
N LEU A 80 24.75 -3.87 -3.63
CA LEU A 80 25.13 -2.47 -3.81
C LEU A 80 26.66 -2.31 -3.87
N TRP A 81 27.38 -2.98 -2.97
CA TRP A 81 28.86 -2.93 -2.93
C TRP A 81 29.51 -3.61 -4.12
N ILE A 82 29.04 -4.80 -4.53
CA ILE A 82 29.62 -5.54 -5.65
C ILE A 82 29.32 -4.87 -6.99
N SER A 83 28.10 -4.40 -7.19
CA SER A 83 27.66 -3.81 -8.47
C SER A 83 28.18 -2.39 -8.69
N GLY A 84 28.54 -1.67 -7.64
CA GLY A 84 28.95 -0.27 -7.72
C GLY A 84 27.82 0.70 -8.12
N VAL A 85 26.56 0.28 -8.14
CA VAL A 85 25.40 1.14 -8.54
C VAL A 85 25.34 2.43 -7.71
N HIS A 86 25.73 2.35 -6.45
CA HIS A 86 25.77 3.50 -5.54
C HIS A 86 26.77 4.58 -5.98
N LEU A 87 27.85 4.23 -6.70
CA LEU A 87 28.94 5.16 -7.05
C LEU A 87 28.47 6.33 -7.93
N ALA A 88 27.40 6.16 -8.71
CA ALA A 88 26.88 7.21 -9.59
C ALA A 88 25.98 8.24 -8.86
N THR A 89 25.55 7.97 -7.62
CA THR A 89 24.47 8.73 -6.96
C THR A 89 24.72 9.04 -5.50
N TRP A 90 25.53 8.24 -4.80
CA TRP A 90 25.82 8.45 -3.38
C TRP A 90 27.00 9.39 -3.24
N THR A 91 26.81 10.44 -2.44
CA THR A 91 27.87 11.32 -1.96
C THR A 91 28.35 10.86 -0.59
N ALA A 92 29.54 11.31 -0.17
CA ALA A 92 30.02 11.06 1.18
C ALA A 92 29.05 11.66 2.21
N PRO A 93 28.73 10.95 3.31
CA PRO A 93 27.82 11.48 4.33
C PRO A 93 28.26 12.85 4.83
N SER A 94 27.43 13.88 4.59
CA SER A 94 27.67 15.25 5.03
C SER A 94 26.51 15.75 5.89
N ARG A 95 26.71 16.86 6.61
CA ARG A 95 25.61 17.50 7.38
C ARG A 95 24.52 18.05 6.46
N GLU A 96 24.80 18.25 5.17
CA GLU A 96 23.83 18.72 4.19
C GLU A 96 22.72 17.69 3.97
N CYS A 97 23.01 16.39 4.17
CA CYS A 97 21.99 15.33 4.15
C CYS A 97 20.89 15.51 5.21
N LEU A 98 21.12 16.33 6.24
CA LEU A 98 20.15 16.66 7.29
C LEU A 98 19.39 17.98 7.02
N THR A 99 19.63 18.62 5.88
CA THR A 99 19.02 19.90 5.50
C THR A 99 18.03 19.74 4.33
N CYS A 100 17.14 20.72 4.12
CA CYS A 100 16.22 20.76 2.99
C CYS A 100 15.25 19.55 2.85
N TRP A 101 14.77 19.00 3.98
CA TRP A 101 13.83 17.87 3.99
C TRP A 101 12.39 18.25 3.59
N GLU A 102 12.08 19.55 3.48
CA GLU A 102 10.71 20.03 3.24
C GLU A 102 10.06 19.44 1.99
N PRO A 103 10.69 19.43 0.78
CA PRO A 103 10.09 18.84 -0.41
C PRO A 103 9.84 17.33 -0.24
N LEU A 104 10.75 16.63 0.44
CA LEU A 104 10.62 15.20 0.71
C LEU A 104 9.44 14.93 1.66
N ILE A 105 9.34 15.68 2.76
CA ILE A 105 8.26 15.55 3.75
C ILE A 105 6.91 15.90 3.12
N ARG A 106 6.84 16.94 2.28
CA ARG A 106 5.64 17.36 1.55
C ARG A 106 5.08 16.25 0.64
N LEU A 107 5.91 15.29 0.22
CA LEU A 107 5.48 14.11 -0.55
C LEU A 107 5.30 12.85 0.32
N ALA A 108 6.20 12.64 1.27
CA ALA A 108 6.23 11.43 2.10
C ALA A 108 5.10 11.40 3.14
N ALA A 109 4.84 12.50 3.84
CA ALA A 109 3.83 12.54 4.90
C ALA A 109 2.41 12.26 4.38
N PRO A 110 1.92 12.89 3.28
CA PRO A 110 0.61 12.56 2.72
C PRO A 110 0.53 11.13 2.20
N SER A 111 1.62 10.62 1.61
CA SER A 111 1.68 9.22 1.18
C SER A 111 1.56 8.25 2.35
N CYS A 112 2.23 8.54 3.47
CA CYS A 112 2.15 7.77 4.70
C CYS A 112 0.72 7.81 5.26
N VAL A 113 0.15 9.00 5.42
CA VAL A 113 -1.23 9.20 5.90
C VAL A 113 -2.24 8.46 5.02
N SER A 114 -2.12 8.54 3.70
CA SER A 114 -3.01 7.84 2.76
C SER A 114 -3.04 6.33 3.00
N VAL A 115 -1.89 5.72 3.30
CA VAL A 115 -1.77 4.29 3.62
C VAL A 115 -2.30 4.03 5.03
N CYS A 116 -1.89 4.81 6.03
CA CYS A 116 -2.38 4.65 7.41
C CYS A 116 -3.90 4.74 7.52
N LEU A 117 -4.53 5.68 6.82
CA LEU A 117 -5.99 5.82 6.78
C LEU A 117 -6.69 4.55 6.27
N GLU A 118 -6.11 3.88 5.27
CA GLU A 118 -6.64 2.63 4.75
C GLU A 118 -6.52 1.50 5.79
N TRP A 119 -5.35 1.35 6.42
CA TRP A 119 -5.11 0.31 7.43
C TRP A 119 -5.87 0.53 8.73
N TRP A 120 -5.92 1.77 9.23
CA TRP A 120 -6.66 2.11 10.44
C TRP A 120 -8.16 1.90 10.28
N TRP A 121 -8.70 2.00 9.06
CA TRP A 121 -10.09 1.66 8.82
C TRP A 121 -10.38 0.20 9.17
N TYR A 122 -9.50 -0.75 8.81
CA TYR A 122 -9.63 -2.16 9.21
C TYR A 122 -9.49 -2.35 10.73
N GLU A 123 -8.59 -1.62 11.40
CA GLU A 123 -8.47 -1.66 12.87
C GLU A 123 -9.76 -1.20 13.55
N ILE A 124 -10.38 -0.12 13.04
CA ILE A 124 -11.67 0.36 13.54
C ILE A 124 -12.75 -0.70 13.31
N MET A 125 -12.78 -1.39 12.17
CA MET A 125 -13.72 -2.49 11.96
C MET A 125 -13.56 -3.61 12.99
N ILE A 126 -12.32 -3.99 13.35
CA ILE A 126 -12.07 -5.01 14.38
C ILE A 126 -12.67 -4.55 15.72
N LEU A 127 -12.47 -3.29 16.09
CA LEU A 127 -13.06 -2.71 17.31
C LEU A 127 -14.59 -2.72 17.26
N LEU A 128 -15.18 -2.37 16.11
CA LEU A 128 -16.64 -2.41 15.91
C LEU A 128 -17.20 -3.83 15.95
N CYS A 129 -16.45 -4.83 15.47
CA CYS A 129 -16.84 -6.24 15.65
C CYS A 129 -16.94 -6.63 17.12
N GLY A 130 -16.14 -6.00 17.99
CA GLY A 130 -16.21 -6.16 19.44
C GLY A 130 -17.52 -5.69 20.08
N LEU A 131 -18.31 -4.90 19.36
CA LEU A 131 -19.60 -4.34 19.80
C LEU A 131 -20.81 -5.06 19.19
N LEU A 132 -20.59 -6.04 18.31
CA LEU A 132 -21.67 -6.84 17.71
C LEU A 132 -22.19 -7.89 18.71
N VAL A 133 -23.35 -8.48 18.40
CA VAL A 133 -24.03 -9.48 19.27
C VAL A 133 -23.16 -10.69 19.61
N ASP A 134 -22.33 -11.13 18.66
CA ASP A 134 -21.34 -12.21 18.85
C ASP A 134 -19.92 -11.67 18.59
N PRO A 135 -19.30 -10.99 19.58
CA PRO A 135 -17.99 -10.36 19.41
C PRO A 135 -16.89 -11.36 19.08
N THR A 136 -16.90 -12.53 19.73
CA THR A 136 -15.84 -13.53 19.58
C THR A 136 -15.83 -14.10 18.16
N ALA A 137 -16.98 -14.50 17.63
CA ALA A 137 -17.05 -15.00 16.27
C ALA A 137 -16.77 -13.89 15.25
N SER A 138 -17.28 -12.68 15.48
CA SER A 138 -17.11 -11.54 14.57
C SER A 138 -15.66 -11.07 14.46
N VAL A 139 -14.96 -10.91 15.59
CA VAL A 139 -13.54 -10.51 15.61
C VAL A 139 -12.67 -11.59 14.97
N ALA A 140 -12.93 -12.87 15.25
CA ALA A 140 -12.18 -13.96 14.63
C ALA A 140 -12.43 -14.06 13.11
N ALA A 141 -13.68 -13.93 12.67
CA ALA A 141 -14.03 -13.89 11.25
C ALA A 141 -13.41 -12.68 10.55
N MET A 142 -13.41 -11.50 11.20
CA MET A 142 -12.74 -10.30 10.72
C MET A 142 -11.24 -10.55 10.53
N GLY A 143 -10.58 -11.20 11.51
CA GLY A 143 -9.16 -11.56 11.40
C GLY A 143 -8.87 -12.44 10.18
N ILE A 144 -9.67 -13.48 9.93
CA ILE A 144 -9.52 -14.34 8.74
C ILE A 144 -9.66 -13.52 7.45
N LEU A 145 -10.66 -12.65 7.39
CA LEU A 145 -10.95 -11.84 6.21
C LEU A 145 -9.87 -10.78 5.97
N ILE A 146 -9.35 -10.12 7.00
CA ILE A 146 -8.24 -9.16 6.89
C ILE A 146 -6.97 -9.86 6.40
N GLN A 147 -6.66 -11.07 6.89
CA GLN A 147 -5.54 -11.85 6.35
C GLN A 147 -5.75 -12.22 4.87
N THR A 148 -7.00 -12.48 4.48
CA THR A 148 -7.37 -12.79 3.10
C THR A 148 -7.23 -11.56 2.20
N THR A 149 -7.75 -10.41 2.62
CA THR A 149 -7.56 -9.12 1.95
C THR A 149 -6.08 -8.78 1.86
N SER A 150 -5.31 -8.98 2.92
CA SER A 150 -3.86 -8.72 2.91
C SER A 150 -3.14 -9.57 1.86
N LEU A 151 -3.50 -10.84 1.71
CA LEU A 151 -2.96 -11.72 0.66
C LEU A 151 -3.31 -11.22 -0.75
N ILE A 152 -4.57 -10.85 -0.97
CA ILE A 152 -5.04 -10.33 -2.27
C ILE A 152 -4.38 -8.97 -2.57
N TYR A 153 -4.20 -8.13 -1.55
CA TYR A 153 -3.63 -6.79 -1.64
C TYR A 153 -2.17 -6.77 -2.09
N VAL A 154 -1.39 -7.84 -1.87
CA VAL A 154 0.01 -7.93 -2.32
C VAL A 154 0.14 -7.67 -3.82
N PHE A 155 -0.81 -8.16 -4.63
CA PHE A 155 -0.78 -8.03 -6.08
C PHE A 155 -0.98 -6.58 -6.58
N PRO A 156 -2.10 -5.89 -6.26
CA PRO A 156 -2.29 -4.50 -6.66
C PRO A 156 -1.29 -3.56 -5.99
N SER A 157 -0.86 -3.83 -4.75
CA SER A 157 0.20 -3.04 -4.09
C SER A 157 1.52 -3.12 -4.87
N SER A 158 1.91 -4.32 -5.30
CA SER A 158 3.12 -4.52 -6.13
C SER A 158 3.02 -3.80 -7.47
N LEU A 159 1.87 -3.89 -8.14
CA LEU A 159 1.61 -3.16 -9.39
C LEU A 159 1.61 -1.64 -9.17
N GLY A 160 1.04 -1.17 -8.06
CA GLY A 160 1.03 0.22 -7.63
C GLY A 160 2.43 0.80 -7.40
N LEU A 161 3.34 0.01 -6.83
CA LEU A 161 4.74 0.38 -6.69
C LEU A 161 5.44 0.45 -8.06
N ALA A 162 5.22 -0.54 -8.92
CA ALA A 162 5.82 -0.58 -10.26
C ALA A 162 5.37 0.59 -11.14
N VAL A 163 4.06 0.91 -11.15
CA VAL A 163 3.53 2.03 -11.92
C VAL A 163 3.98 3.37 -11.36
N SER A 164 4.11 3.51 -10.03
CA SER A 164 4.65 4.72 -9.40
C SER A 164 6.05 5.05 -9.93
N THR A 165 6.94 4.05 -9.94
CA THR A 165 8.29 4.19 -10.50
C THR A 165 8.25 4.52 -11.99
N ARG A 166 7.45 3.79 -12.77
CA ARG A 166 7.41 3.96 -14.23
C ARG A 166 6.84 5.31 -14.65
N VAL A 167 5.75 5.74 -14.03
CA VAL A 167 5.15 7.07 -14.27
C VAL A 167 6.13 8.17 -13.87
N GLY A 168 6.77 8.05 -12.69
CA GLY A 168 7.78 9.02 -12.25
C GLY A 168 8.93 9.15 -13.25
N ASN A 169 9.48 8.03 -13.71
CA ASN A 169 10.58 8.00 -14.67
C ASN A 169 10.18 8.55 -16.05
N GLU A 170 9.00 8.20 -16.58
CA GLU A 170 8.54 8.71 -17.87
C GLU A 170 8.23 10.22 -17.81
N LEU A 171 7.66 10.71 -16.69
CA LEU A 171 7.44 12.15 -16.50
C LEU A 171 8.76 12.91 -16.35
N GLY A 172 9.70 12.38 -15.56
CA GLY A 172 11.06 12.92 -15.43
C GLY A 172 11.85 12.92 -16.74
N ALA A 173 11.52 12.01 -17.67
CA ALA A 173 12.07 11.99 -19.03
C ALA A 173 11.28 12.86 -20.03
N ASN A 174 10.35 13.70 -19.54
CA ASN A 174 9.46 14.55 -20.34
C ASN A 174 8.59 13.77 -21.35
N ARG A 175 8.12 12.58 -20.98
CA ARG A 175 7.33 11.67 -21.83
C ARG A 175 5.92 11.45 -21.28
N GLY A 176 5.14 12.54 -21.20
CA GLY A 176 3.75 12.52 -20.70
C GLY A 176 2.89 11.41 -21.31
N ARG A 177 2.95 11.22 -22.63
CA ARG A 177 2.22 10.14 -23.33
C ARG A 177 2.58 8.73 -22.85
N ARG A 178 3.85 8.45 -22.53
CA ARG A 178 4.29 7.13 -22.02
C ARG A 178 3.92 6.95 -20.56
N ALA A 179 3.95 8.02 -19.77
CA ALA A 179 3.43 8.02 -18.40
C ALA A 179 1.93 7.69 -18.40
N ARG A 180 1.14 8.34 -19.27
CA ARG A 180 -0.29 8.03 -19.48
C ARG A 180 -0.52 6.57 -19.83
N MET A 181 0.22 6.06 -20.82
CA MET A 181 0.09 4.66 -21.24
C MET A 181 0.40 3.70 -20.07
N SER A 182 1.43 3.98 -19.29
CA SER A 182 1.80 3.19 -18.13
C SER A 182 0.68 3.16 -17.08
N ALA A 183 0.04 4.30 -16.81
CA ALA A 183 -1.09 4.39 -15.91
C ALA A 183 -2.32 3.62 -16.43
N VAL A 184 -2.68 3.80 -17.71
CA VAL A 184 -3.83 3.10 -18.32
C VAL A 184 -3.65 1.59 -18.29
N VAL A 185 -2.47 1.10 -18.68
CA VAL A 185 -2.15 -0.34 -18.65
C VAL A 185 -2.21 -0.88 -17.22
N ALA A 186 -1.66 -0.15 -16.25
CA ALA A 186 -1.70 -0.57 -14.86
C ALA A 186 -3.13 -0.62 -14.30
N VAL A 187 -3.97 0.38 -14.60
CA VAL A 187 -5.39 0.39 -14.20
C VAL A 187 -6.15 -0.77 -14.84
N PHE A 188 -5.89 -1.08 -16.11
CA PHE A 188 -6.49 -2.25 -16.76
C PHE A 188 -6.13 -3.56 -16.05
N PHE A 189 -4.84 -3.80 -15.77
CA PHE A 189 -4.43 -4.99 -15.02
C PHE A 189 -4.98 -5.01 -13.58
N ALA A 190 -5.09 -3.84 -12.94
CA ALA A 190 -5.71 -3.73 -11.62
C ALA A 190 -7.20 -4.13 -11.63
N ALA A 191 -7.95 -3.76 -12.67
CA ALA A 191 -9.34 -4.18 -12.83
C ALA A 191 -9.44 -5.71 -13.05
N VAL A 192 -8.51 -6.30 -13.81
CA VAL A 192 -8.43 -7.77 -13.98
C VAL A 192 -8.11 -8.46 -12.65
N MET A 193 -7.19 -7.91 -11.84
CA MET A 193 -6.89 -8.42 -10.50
C MET A 193 -8.12 -8.35 -9.58
N GLY A 194 -8.82 -7.21 -9.57
CA GLY A 194 -10.05 -7.03 -8.79
C GLY A 194 -11.14 -8.02 -9.19
N PHE A 195 -11.38 -8.21 -10.49
CA PHE A 195 -12.32 -9.22 -10.97
C PHE A 195 -11.90 -10.64 -10.57
N SER A 196 -10.61 -10.97 -10.67
CA SER A 196 -10.08 -12.27 -10.25
C SER A 196 -10.28 -12.50 -8.75
N ALA A 197 -10.13 -11.46 -7.93
CA ALA A 197 -10.39 -11.50 -6.51
C ALA A 197 -11.87 -11.76 -6.19
N VAL A 198 -12.80 -11.14 -6.92
CA VAL A 198 -14.26 -11.43 -6.80
C VAL A 198 -14.52 -12.92 -7.06
N VAL A 199 -13.99 -13.46 -8.16
CA VAL A 199 -14.17 -14.87 -8.55
C VAL A 199 -13.61 -15.79 -7.48
N PHE A 200 -12.37 -15.55 -7.05
CA PHE A 200 -11.71 -16.31 -6.00
C PHE A 200 -12.50 -16.29 -4.69
N ALA A 201 -12.84 -15.11 -4.18
CA ALA A 201 -13.51 -14.92 -2.91
C ALA A 201 -14.92 -15.55 -2.91
N THR A 202 -15.64 -15.44 -4.03
CA THR A 202 -16.97 -16.06 -4.18
C THR A 202 -16.88 -17.58 -4.27
N ALA A 203 -15.94 -18.11 -5.07
CA ALA A 203 -15.75 -19.55 -5.24
C ALA A 203 -15.28 -20.24 -3.94
N MET A 204 -14.43 -19.56 -3.17
CA MET A 204 -13.82 -20.10 -1.95
C MET A 204 -14.63 -19.85 -0.68
N ARG A 205 -15.78 -19.15 -0.75
CA ARG A 205 -16.59 -18.73 0.41
C ARG A 205 -16.90 -19.83 1.42
N ARG A 206 -17.04 -21.09 1.00
CA ARG A 206 -17.34 -22.23 1.89
C ARG A 206 -16.11 -23.02 2.34
N ARG A 207 -14.95 -22.81 1.72
CA ARG A 207 -13.74 -23.63 1.94
C ARG A 207 -12.63 -22.85 2.63
N TRP A 208 -12.53 -21.55 2.36
CA TRP A 208 -11.43 -20.72 2.82
C TRP A 208 -11.31 -20.69 4.35
N GLY A 209 -12.41 -20.36 5.05
CA GLY A 209 -12.42 -20.30 6.51
C GLY A 209 -12.04 -21.61 7.21
N ARG A 210 -12.28 -22.77 6.57
CA ARG A 210 -11.97 -24.10 7.14
C ARG A 210 -10.47 -24.38 7.24
N MET A 211 -9.64 -23.61 6.53
CA MET A 211 -8.18 -23.69 6.69
C MET A 211 -7.70 -23.03 7.98
N PHE A 212 -8.54 -22.20 8.61
CA PHE A 212 -8.19 -21.44 9.81
C PHE A 212 -8.86 -22.00 11.07
N THR A 213 -10.10 -22.50 10.96
CA THR A 213 -10.89 -22.93 12.11
C THR A 213 -11.96 -23.96 11.75
N GLY A 214 -12.38 -24.75 12.74
CA GLY A 214 -13.53 -25.64 12.68
C GLY A 214 -14.80 -25.06 13.33
N ASP A 215 -14.76 -23.85 13.86
CA ASP A 215 -15.90 -23.22 14.53
C ASP A 215 -16.97 -22.76 13.53
N GLU A 216 -18.17 -23.31 13.64
CA GLU A 216 -19.27 -23.05 12.69
C GLU A 216 -19.77 -21.59 12.70
N GLY A 217 -19.71 -20.91 13.85
CA GLY A 217 -20.10 -19.51 13.96
C GLY A 217 -19.19 -18.61 13.14
N ILE A 218 -17.87 -18.82 13.27
CA ILE A 218 -16.85 -18.11 12.49
C ILE A 218 -16.96 -18.46 11.01
N LEU A 219 -17.08 -19.75 10.66
CA LEU A 219 -17.20 -20.20 9.28
C LEU A 219 -18.41 -19.60 8.56
N ARG A 220 -19.54 -19.47 9.26
CA ARG A 220 -20.75 -18.83 8.72
C ARG A 220 -20.51 -17.36 8.41
N LEU A 221 -19.91 -16.60 9.32
CA LEU A 221 -19.61 -15.18 9.13
C LEU A 221 -18.59 -14.96 8.01
N THR A 222 -17.50 -15.72 8.01
CA THR A 222 -16.49 -15.68 6.94
C THR A 222 -17.12 -16.00 5.58
N GLY A 223 -17.93 -17.06 5.48
CA GLY A 223 -18.53 -17.47 4.21
C GLY A 223 -19.63 -16.53 3.69
N ALA A 224 -20.26 -15.75 4.58
CA ALA A 224 -21.21 -14.70 4.20
C ALA A 224 -20.50 -13.44 3.71
N ALA A 225 -19.41 -13.03 4.36
CA ALA A 225 -18.68 -11.81 4.04
C ALA A 225 -17.67 -11.98 2.89
N LEU A 226 -17.17 -13.19 2.60
CA LEU A 226 -16.13 -13.39 1.58
C LEU A 226 -16.54 -12.89 0.17
N PRO A 227 -17.77 -13.10 -0.32
CA PRO A 227 -18.21 -12.51 -1.59
C PRO A 227 -18.26 -10.97 -1.55
N ILE A 228 -18.65 -10.36 -0.42
CA ILE A 228 -18.67 -8.90 -0.25
C ILE A 228 -17.24 -8.36 -0.29
N LEU A 229 -16.32 -9.01 0.43
CA LEU A 229 -14.88 -8.73 0.35
C LEU A 229 -14.40 -8.79 -1.10
N GLY A 230 -14.76 -9.84 -1.85
CA GLY A 230 -14.44 -9.94 -3.27
C GLY A 230 -14.88 -8.71 -4.06
N LEU A 231 -16.12 -8.23 -3.84
CA LEU A 231 -16.63 -7.00 -4.46
C LEU A 231 -15.86 -5.76 -4.02
N CYS A 232 -15.42 -5.67 -2.77
CA CYS A 232 -14.55 -4.58 -2.31
C CYS A 232 -13.23 -4.54 -3.10
N GLU A 233 -12.66 -5.70 -3.43
CA GLU A 233 -11.40 -5.79 -4.17
C GLU A 233 -11.50 -5.27 -5.62
N LEU A 234 -12.71 -5.24 -6.19
CA LEU A 234 -12.96 -4.64 -7.50
C LEU A 234 -12.69 -3.13 -7.50
N GLY A 235 -12.95 -2.44 -6.38
CA GLY A 235 -12.58 -1.05 -6.19
C GLY A 235 -11.17 -0.87 -5.63
N ASN A 236 -10.78 -1.75 -4.70
CA ASN A 236 -9.49 -1.67 -4.01
C ASN A 236 -8.30 -1.79 -4.97
N CYS A 237 -8.33 -2.76 -5.89
CA CYS A 237 -7.21 -2.99 -6.81
C CYS A 237 -6.93 -1.75 -7.68
N PRO A 238 -7.92 -1.17 -8.40
CA PRO A 238 -7.73 0.09 -9.12
C PRO A 238 -7.37 1.28 -8.23
N GLN A 239 -7.95 1.40 -7.03
CA GLN A 239 -7.60 2.48 -6.09
C GLN A 239 -6.12 2.42 -5.71
N THR A 240 -5.62 1.24 -5.35
CA THR A 240 -4.23 1.06 -4.87
C THR A 240 -3.23 1.36 -5.98
N VAL A 241 -3.52 0.89 -7.19
CA VAL A 241 -2.72 1.23 -8.38
C VAL A 241 -2.81 2.71 -8.69
N GLY A 242 -3.98 3.32 -8.54
CA GLY A 242 -4.17 4.74 -8.78
C GLY A 242 -3.42 5.62 -7.78
N CYS A 243 -3.37 5.26 -6.50
CA CYS A 243 -2.46 5.87 -5.52
C CYS A 243 -1.00 5.76 -5.98
N GLY A 244 -0.60 4.62 -6.56
CA GLY A 244 0.69 4.45 -7.23
C GLY A 244 0.94 5.47 -8.34
N VAL A 245 -0.02 5.62 -9.26
CA VAL A 245 0.06 6.62 -10.36
C VAL A 245 0.19 8.04 -9.80
N VAL A 246 -0.66 8.41 -8.85
CA VAL A 246 -0.68 9.75 -8.24
C VAL A 246 0.63 10.05 -7.51
N ARG A 247 1.20 9.09 -6.77
CA ARG A 247 2.54 9.19 -6.20
C ARG A 247 3.61 9.38 -7.28
N GLY A 248 3.54 8.63 -8.38
CA GLY A 248 4.43 8.81 -9.53
C GLY A 248 4.33 10.18 -10.19
N THR A 249 3.18 10.85 -10.10
CA THR A 249 3.00 12.25 -10.55
C THR A 249 3.41 13.31 -9.51
N ALA A 250 3.94 12.90 -8.35
CA ALA A 250 4.24 13.77 -7.22
C ALA A 250 3.03 14.55 -6.66
N ARG A 251 1.84 13.92 -6.61
CA ARG A 251 0.60 14.51 -6.07
C ARG A 251 -0.03 13.72 -4.90
N PRO A 252 0.72 13.22 -3.91
CA PRO A 252 0.19 12.30 -2.91
C PRO A 252 -0.93 12.87 -2.03
N ASN A 253 -0.98 14.20 -1.84
CA ASN A 253 -2.07 14.89 -1.15
C ASN A 253 -3.45 14.55 -1.71
N VAL A 254 -3.54 14.43 -3.03
CA VAL A 254 -4.80 14.16 -3.70
C VAL A 254 -5.32 12.76 -3.36
N ALA A 255 -4.44 11.76 -3.39
CA ALA A 255 -4.78 10.39 -2.98
C ALA A 255 -5.15 10.30 -1.50
N ALA A 256 -4.42 11.00 -0.63
CA ALA A 256 -4.72 11.05 0.80
C ALA A 256 -6.11 11.63 1.08
N ASN A 257 -6.49 12.72 0.41
CA ASN A 257 -7.80 13.35 0.56
C ASN A 257 -8.94 12.45 0.05
N VAL A 258 -8.73 11.75 -1.07
CA VAL A 258 -9.71 10.78 -1.58
C VAL A 258 -9.90 9.63 -0.60
N ASN A 259 -8.82 9.04 -0.08
CA ASN A 259 -8.91 7.98 0.92
C ASN A 259 -9.63 8.48 2.18
N LEU A 260 -9.26 9.65 2.70
CA LEU A 260 -9.91 10.24 3.88
C LEU A 260 -11.42 10.39 3.67
N GLY A 261 -11.83 11.01 2.57
CA GLY A 261 -13.24 11.23 2.25
C GLY A 261 -14.02 9.93 2.07
N ALA A 262 -13.50 9.01 1.28
CA ALA A 262 -14.19 7.76 0.97
C ALA A 262 -14.29 6.83 2.17
N PHE A 263 -13.21 6.60 2.92
CA PHE A 263 -13.23 5.67 4.06
C PHE A 263 -13.99 6.24 5.26
N TYR A 264 -13.80 7.53 5.59
CA TYR A 264 -14.30 8.09 6.84
C TYR A 264 -15.57 8.91 6.70
N LEU A 265 -15.84 9.51 5.54
CA LEU A 265 -17.08 10.28 5.31
C LEU A 265 -18.15 9.49 4.55
N VAL A 266 -17.79 8.37 3.92
CA VAL A 266 -18.75 7.47 3.24
C VAL A 266 -18.76 6.10 3.90
N GLY A 267 -17.62 5.42 3.94
CA GLY A 267 -17.53 4.04 4.42
C GLY A 267 -17.93 3.87 5.88
N MET A 268 -17.34 4.67 6.76
CA MET A 268 -17.61 4.62 8.21
C MET A 268 -19.09 4.88 8.55
N PRO A 269 -19.75 5.94 8.07
CA PRO A 269 -21.18 6.14 8.30
C PRO A 269 -22.05 4.99 7.78
N VAL A 270 -21.75 4.47 6.59
CA VAL A 270 -22.48 3.33 6.02
C VAL A 270 -22.27 2.06 6.83
N ALA A 271 -21.03 1.78 7.27
CA ALA A 271 -20.71 0.65 8.11
C ALA A 271 -21.48 0.70 9.44
N VAL A 272 -21.43 1.84 10.14
CA VAL A 272 -22.11 2.02 11.43
C VAL A 272 -23.63 1.97 11.27
N GLY A 273 -24.18 2.67 10.27
CA GLY A 273 -25.61 2.68 10.01
C GLY A 273 -26.14 1.28 9.65
N LEU A 274 -25.45 0.54 8.78
CA LEU A 274 -25.89 -0.81 8.41
C LEU A 274 -25.69 -1.81 9.55
N ALA A 275 -24.54 -1.78 10.22
CA ALA A 275 -24.22 -2.77 11.24
C ALA A 275 -25.08 -2.63 12.49
N PHE A 276 -25.32 -1.39 12.94
CA PHE A 276 -25.93 -1.12 14.25
C PHE A 276 -27.34 -0.53 14.17
N TRP A 277 -27.67 0.32 13.19
CA TRP A 277 -29.01 0.92 13.11
C TRP A 277 -30.00 0.07 12.30
N LEU A 278 -29.52 -0.50 11.19
CA LEU A 278 -30.31 -1.42 10.36
C LEU A 278 -30.09 -2.89 10.75
N GLU A 279 -29.31 -3.15 11.80
CA GLU A 279 -29.08 -4.47 12.39
C GLU A 279 -28.60 -5.54 11.38
N VAL A 280 -27.94 -5.11 10.28
CA VAL A 280 -27.31 -6.01 9.30
C VAL A 280 -26.07 -6.70 9.92
N GLY A 281 -25.54 -6.15 11.02
CA GLY A 281 -24.45 -6.71 11.80
C GLY A 281 -23.14 -6.79 11.02
N PHE A 282 -22.45 -7.93 11.12
CA PHE A 282 -21.11 -8.14 10.56
C PHE A 282 -21.02 -7.85 9.05
N CYS A 283 -22.02 -8.26 8.27
CA CYS A 283 -22.06 -7.96 6.84
C CYS A 283 -22.26 -6.46 6.56
N GLY A 284 -22.94 -5.74 7.46
CA GLY A 284 -23.11 -4.29 7.37
C GLY A 284 -21.77 -3.55 7.41
N LEU A 285 -20.82 -4.02 8.23
CA LEU A 285 -19.47 -3.45 8.26
C LEU A 285 -18.75 -3.61 6.91
N TRP A 286 -18.82 -4.80 6.30
CA TRP A 286 -18.22 -5.07 4.98
C TRP A 286 -18.92 -4.32 3.84
N LEU A 287 -20.23 -4.08 3.93
CA LEU A 287 -20.94 -3.21 2.99
C LEU A 287 -20.50 -1.74 3.12
N GLY A 288 -20.11 -1.31 4.32
CA GLY A 288 -19.43 -0.02 4.50
C GLY A 288 -18.04 0.04 3.87
N LEU A 289 -17.26 -1.06 3.90
CA LEU A 289 -16.02 -1.13 3.11
C LEU A 289 -16.33 -0.99 1.62
N LEU A 290 -17.34 -1.71 1.14
CA LEU A 290 -17.72 -1.71 -0.27
C LEU A 290 -18.09 -0.31 -0.75
N SER A 291 -18.87 0.45 0.04
CA SER A 291 -19.23 1.82 -0.31
C SER A 291 -18.01 2.75 -0.36
N ALA A 292 -17.07 2.62 0.58
CA ALA A 292 -15.79 3.34 0.53
C ALA A 292 -14.99 3.00 -0.73
N GLN A 293 -14.85 1.71 -1.07
CA GLN A 293 -14.05 1.26 -2.20
C GLN A 293 -14.64 1.68 -3.54
N VAL A 294 -15.97 1.66 -3.69
CA VAL A 294 -16.66 2.19 -4.88
C VAL A 294 -16.42 3.69 -5.03
N CYS A 295 -16.52 4.46 -3.94
CA CYS A 295 -16.25 5.90 -3.95
C CYS A 295 -14.79 6.20 -4.33
N CYS A 296 -13.85 5.55 -3.64
CA CYS A 296 -12.41 5.63 -3.89
C CYS A 296 -12.06 5.33 -5.36
N ALA A 297 -12.53 4.20 -5.88
CA ALA A 297 -12.24 3.80 -7.25
C ALA A 297 -12.81 4.78 -8.27
N GLY A 298 -14.05 5.24 -8.08
CA GLY A 298 -14.67 6.24 -8.94
C GLY A 298 -13.88 7.55 -8.99
N LEU A 299 -13.53 8.10 -7.81
CA LEU A 299 -12.73 9.32 -7.70
C LEU A 299 -11.32 9.13 -8.29
N MET A 300 -10.66 8.01 -8.01
CA MET A 300 -9.31 7.73 -8.51
C MET A 300 -9.27 7.59 -10.03
N LEU A 301 -10.24 6.89 -10.61
CA LEU A 301 -10.38 6.76 -12.07
C LEU A 301 -10.69 8.11 -12.72
N TYR A 302 -11.57 8.92 -12.13
CA TYR A 302 -11.84 10.27 -12.60
C TYR A 302 -10.57 11.11 -12.63
N MET A 303 -9.81 11.13 -11.54
CA MET A 303 -8.56 11.91 -11.43
C MET A 303 -7.49 11.47 -12.42
N ILE A 304 -7.32 10.16 -12.63
CA ILE A 304 -6.38 9.64 -13.64
C ILE A 304 -6.86 10.01 -15.05
N GLY A 305 -8.17 9.92 -15.31
CA GLY A 305 -8.80 10.26 -16.58
C GLY A 305 -8.69 11.73 -16.96
N THR A 306 -8.74 12.64 -15.97
CA THR A 306 -8.65 14.09 -16.16
C THR A 306 -7.24 14.66 -16.01
N THR A 307 -6.24 13.82 -15.69
CA THR A 307 -4.85 14.29 -15.58
C THR A 307 -4.32 14.74 -16.94
N ASP A 308 -3.88 16.00 -17.02
CA ASP A 308 -3.10 16.52 -18.15
C ASP A 308 -1.64 16.04 -18.03
N TRP A 309 -1.29 15.04 -18.84
CA TRP A 309 -0.01 14.34 -18.77
C TRP A 309 1.16 15.16 -19.33
N GLU A 310 0.89 16.02 -20.31
CA GLU A 310 1.85 16.97 -20.86
C GLU A 310 2.22 18.02 -19.82
N TYR A 311 1.23 18.57 -19.12
CA TYR A 311 1.46 19.47 -17.99
C TYR A 311 2.22 18.78 -16.85
N GLN A 312 1.86 17.54 -16.48
CA GLN A 312 2.60 16.80 -15.45
C GLN A 312 4.07 16.56 -15.85
N ALA A 313 4.35 16.32 -17.13
CA ALA A 313 5.72 16.14 -17.63
C ALA A 313 6.52 17.45 -17.54
N CYS A 314 5.90 18.58 -17.93
CA CYS A 314 6.49 19.91 -17.75
C CYS A 314 6.78 20.20 -16.27
N ARG A 315 5.84 19.92 -15.36
CA ARG A 315 6.04 20.12 -13.92
C ARG A 315 7.16 19.25 -13.36
N ALA A 316 7.29 18.01 -13.85
CA ALA A 316 8.40 17.14 -13.46
C ALA A 316 9.76 17.74 -13.84
N GLN A 317 9.88 18.35 -15.04
CA GLN A 317 11.11 19.06 -15.43
C GLN A 317 11.42 20.25 -14.51
N LEU A 318 10.40 21.01 -14.11
CA LEU A 318 10.58 22.14 -13.20
C LEU A 318 11.07 21.69 -11.82
N LEU A 319 10.55 20.57 -11.32
CA LEU A 319 10.95 20.00 -10.03
C LEU A 319 12.41 19.51 -10.05
N THR A 320 12.88 18.92 -11.17
CA THR A 320 14.27 18.45 -11.28
C THR A 320 15.26 19.58 -11.60
N ALA A 321 14.86 20.58 -12.40
CA ALA A 321 15.71 21.72 -12.75
C ALA A 321 15.89 22.72 -11.59
N LEU A 322 15.07 22.61 -10.55
CA LEU A 322 15.20 23.36 -9.30
C LEU A 322 16.41 22.89 -8.47
N ASP A 323 16.79 21.63 -8.60
CA ASP A 323 17.89 21.01 -7.85
C ASP A 323 19.27 21.33 -8.46
N GLU A 324 19.33 21.64 -9.77
CA GLU A 324 20.60 21.89 -10.47
C GLU A 324 21.08 23.36 -10.47
N GLY A 325 20.43 24.28 -9.75
CA GLY A 325 21.08 25.57 -9.39
C GLY A 325 20.25 26.84 -9.53
N SER A 326 19.30 27.07 -8.62
CA SER A 326 18.63 28.37 -8.55
C SER A 326 18.10 28.64 -7.15
N ASP A 327 18.84 29.42 -6.37
CA ASP A 327 18.41 30.15 -5.17
C ASP A 327 16.92 30.49 -5.21
N GLY A 328 16.09 29.81 -4.41
CA GLY A 328 14.75 30.21 -3.91
C GLY A 328 13.64 30.70 -4.87
N HIS A 329 13.94 31.10 -6.11
CA HIS A 329 13.08 31.92 -6.96
C HIS A 329 12.06 31.11 -7.76
N LYS A 330 12.24 29.78 -7.85
CA LYS A 330 11.33 28.90 -8.59
C LYS A 330 10.31 28.17 -7.69
N GLN A 331 10.46 28.17 -6.36
CA GLN A 331 9.43 27.69 -5.42
C GLN A 331 8.07 28.41 -5.59
N PRO A 332 8.00 29.75 -5.70
CA PRO A 332 6.73 30.44 -5.94
C PRO A 332 6.11 30.10 -7.29
N LEU A 333 6.88 29.68 -8.29
CA LEU A 333 6.35 29.21 -9.58
C LEU A 333 5.52 27.93 -9.42
N ILE A 334 5.95 27.01 -8.54
CA ILE A 334 5.17 25.79 -8.24
C ILE A 334 3.92 26.14 -7.45
N ALA A 335 4.01 27.03 -6.45
CA ALA A 335 2.85 27.44 -5.66
C ALA A 335 1.79 28.15 -6.52
N THR A 336 2.21 28.97 -7.50
CA THR A 336 1.29 29.61 -8.47
C THR A 336 0.73 28.60 -9.48
N LEU A 337 1.51 27.64 -9.93
CA LEU A 337 1.03 26.56 -10.81
C LEU A 337 0.05 25.61 -10.09
N ASP A 338 0.28 25.32 -8.81
CA ASP A 338 -0.62 24.51 -7.99
C ASP A 338 -1.92 25.28 -7.69
N ASN A 339 -1.86 26.58 -7.36
CA ASN A 339 -3.06 27.39 -7.08
C ASN A 339 -3.95 27.60 -8.32
N ASN A 340 -3.37 27.79 -9.50
CA ASN A 340 -4.15 28.08 -10.71
C ASN A 340 -4.99 26.90 -11.22
N ASN A 341 -4.82 25.68 -10.69
CA ASN A 341 -5.57 24.50 -11.12
C ASN A 341 -6.54 23.92 -10.08
N TYR A 342 -6.61 24.53 -8.88
CA TYR A 342 -7.73 24.30 -7.94
C TYR A 342 -8.79 25.41 -8.02
N SER A 343 -8.66 26.32 -8.99
CA SER A 343 -9.66 27.34 -9.36
C SER A 343 -10.51 26.81 -10.50
#